data_AF-A0A3B9HTX7-F1
#
_entry.id   AF-A0A3B9HTX7-F1
#
_cell.length_a   1.000
_cell.length_b   1.000
_cell.length_c   1.000
_cell.angle_alpha   90.00
_cell.angle_beta   90.00
_cell.angle_gamma   90.00
#
_symmetry.space_group_name_H-M   'P 1'
#
loop_
_entity.id
_entity.type
_entity.pdbx_description
1 polymer ?
#
loop_
_entity_poly.entity_id
_entity_poly.type
_entity_poly.pdbx_seq_one_letter_code
_entity_poly.pdbx_strand_id
1 'polypeptide(L)'
;MLSIALLVSYIIVVQQHSAGFYEENLLAISLEVFCLMFAMAVGLYHMRAESCGKTGLLALAASIASASSEERDEFVHKFSAARESLFGAGLFFCFMLILTLSLAGNISKLGHYQLTVLMPIPIIATLLLEAIFKLALRLKAGIRADLPVERDFWLSWLGLAILGFFAVIWACPYDESDAGFLIFLTLPVAGIVSGVLWLIRRPRKSAERGRS
;
A
#
# COMPACT_ATOMS: atom_id res chain seq x y z
N MET A 1 -10.61 4.86 1.07
CA MET A 1 -11.36 4.59 -0.18
C MET A 1 -10.54 3.78 -1.18
N LEU A 2 -9.36 4.22 -1.64
CA LEU A 2 -8.54 3.43 -2.57
C LEU A 2 -8.16 2.03 -2.03
N SER A 3 -7.66 1.94 -0.79
CA SER A 3 -7.31 0.66 -0.16
C SER A 3 -8.50 -0.29 0.01
N ILE A 4 -9.70 0.27 0.24
CA ILE A 4 -10.95 -0.51 0.36
C ILE A 4 -11.40 -1.00 -1.02
N ALA A 5 -11.38 -0.12 -2.03
CA ALA A 5 -11.71 -0.49 -3.40
C ALA A 5 -10.78 -1.61 -3.90
N LEU A 6 -9.48 -1.50 -3.64
CA LEU A 6 -8.50 -2.53 -3.96
C LEU A 6 -8.78 -3.86 -3.26
N LEU A 7 -9.09 -3.83 -1.97
CA LEU A 7 -9.43 -5.04 -1.22
C LEU A 7 -10.68 -5.72 -1.78
N VAL A 8 -11.73 -4.93 -2.08
CA VAL A 8 -12.97 -5.44 -2.65
C VAL A 8 -12.74 -6.02 -4.05
N SER A 9 -12.01 -5.30 -4.92
CA SER A 9 -11.65 -5.79 -6.26
C SER A 9 -10.83 -7.08 -6.20
N TYR A 10 -9.87 -7.16 -5.28
CA TYR A 10 -9.08 -8.38 -5.05
C TYR A 10 -9.97 -9.57 -4.65
N ILE A 11 -10.88 -9.37 -3.69
CA ILE A 11 -11.80 -10.43 -3.24
C ILE A 11 -12.67 -10.92 -4.41
N ILE A 12 -13.21 -10.01 -5.23
CA ILE A 12 -14.04 -10.37 -6.39
C ILE A 12 -13.25 -11.21 -7.40
N VAL A 13 -12.03 -10.77 -7.74
CA VAL A 13 -11.15 -11.50 -8.67
C VAL A 13 -10.83 -12.89 -8.11
N VAL A 14 -10.43 -13.00 -6.85
CA VAL A 14 -10.14 -14.30 -6.22
C VAL A 14 -11.37 -15.22 -6.21
N GLN A 15 -12.55 -14.70 -5.88
CA GLN A 15 -13.78 -15.49 -5.85
C GLN A 15 -14.17 -16.02 -7.24
N GLN A 16 -14.03 -15.20 -8.28
CA GLN A 16 -14.33 -15.58 -9.67
C GLN A 16 -13.42 -16.71 -10.17
N HIS A 17 -12.20 -16.80 -9.66
CA HIS A 17 -11.22 -17.83 -10.08
C HIS A 17 -11.05 -18.98 -9.06
N SER A 18 -11.80 -18.95 -7.95
CA SER A 18 -11.67 -19.84 -6.79
C SER A 18 -11.78 -21.35 -7.09
N ALA A 19 -12.53 -21.74 -8.12
CA ALA A 19 -12.80 -23.14 -8.46
C ALA A 19 -11.56 -23.95 -8.91
N GLY A 20 -10.43 -23.30 -9.21
CA GLY A 20 -9.15 -23.96 -9.51
C GLY A 20 -7.95 -23.32 -8.81
N PHE A 21 -8.18 -22.51 -7.77
CA PHE A 21 -7.24 -21.46 -7.38
C PHE A 21 -6.20 -21.81 -6.32
N TYR A 22 -6.17 -23.04 -5.79
CA TYR A 22 -5.30 -23.33 -4.65
C TYR A 22 -4.45 -24.57 -4.90
N GLU A 23 -3.19 -24.35 -5.27
CA GLU A 23 -2.13 -25.22 -4.75
C GLU A 23 -1.89 -24.79 -3.30
N GLU A 24 -2.11 -25.70 -2.34
CA GLU A 24 -2.05 -25.41 -0.89
C GLU A 24 -0.72 -24.75 -0.47
N ASN A 25 0.37 -25.05 -1.18
CA ASN A 25 1.70 -24.52 -0.91
C ASN A 25 1.81 -22.99 -1.14
N LEU A 26 1.12 -22.45 -2.14
CA LEU A 26 1.23 -21.03 -2.51
C LEU A 26 0.56 -20.10 -1.49
N LEU A 27 -0.56 -20.53 -0.90
CA LEU A 27 -1.24 -19.79 0.15
C LEU A 27 -0.42 -19.78 1.45
N ALA A 28 0.16 -20.93 1.81
CA ALA A 28 1.04 -21.05 2.97
C ALA A 28 2.28 -20.15 2.85
N ILE A 29 2.96 -20.18 1.69
CA ILE A 29 4.10 -19.29 1.38
C ILE A 29 3.68 -17.82 1.49
N SER A 30 2.52 -17.45 0.92
CA SER A 30 2.04 -16.07 0.96
C SER A 30 1.75 -15.58 2.38
N LEU A 31 1.20 -16.46 3.23
CA LEU A 31 0.94 -16.15 4.64
C LEU A 31 2.24 -15.98 5.43
N GLU A 32 3.23 -16.86 5.21
CA GLU A 32 4.53 -16.78 5.87
C GLU A 32 5.26 -15.47 5.52
N VAL A 33 5.31 -15.13 4.22
CA VAL A 33 5.93 -13.87 3.76
C VAL A 33 5.15 -12.66 4.29
N PHE A 34 3.82 -12.76 4.48
CA PHE A 34 3.01 -11.69 5.08
C PHE A 34 3.35 -11.45 6.54
N CYS A 35 3.49 -12.52 7.32
CA CYS A 35 3.91 -12.43 8.71
C CYS A 35 5.28 -11.78 8.84
N LEU A 36 6.24 -12.12 7.96
CA LEU A 36 7.56 -11.49 7.92
C LEU A 36 7.49 -9.99 7.60
N MET A 37 6.69 -9.61 6.59
CA MET A 37 6.48 -8.21 6.24
C MET A 37 5.85 -7.44 7.40
N PHE A 38 4.83 -8.01 8.05
CA PHE A 38 4.19 -7.37 9.20
C PHE A 38 5.18 -7.18 10.35
N ALA A 39 5.96 -8.20 10.69
CA ALA A 39 6.97 -8.14 11.74
C ALA A 39 8.03 -7.07 11.43
N MET A 40 8.50 -7.01 10.19
CA MET A 40 9.47 -6.00 9.74
C MET A 40 8.85 -4.59 9.74
N ALA A 41 7.61 -4.43 9.29
CA ALA A 41 6.91 -3.14 9.32
C ALA A 41 6.78 -2.60 10.75
N VAL A 42 6.41 -3.47 11.70
CA VAL A 42 6.32 -3.12 13.13
C VAL A 42 7.70 -2.83 13.72
N GLY A 43 8.71 -3.64 13.41
CA GLY A 43 10.07 -3.44 13.89
C GLY A 43 10.67 -2.12 13.39
N LEU A 44 10.55 -1.84 12.09
CA LEU A 44 11.02 -0.60 11.50
C LEU A 44 10.24 0.63 12.02
N TYR A 45 8.93 0.49 12.24
CA TYR A 45 8.13 1.52 12.91
C TYR A 45 8.73 1.87 14.28
N HIS A 46 8.96 0.88 15.14
CA HIS A 46 9.53 1.14 16.45
C HIS A 46 10.91 1.79 16.36
N MET A 47 11.80 1.27 15.51
CA MET A 47 13.15 1.82 15.36
C MET A 47 13.15 3.27 14.86
N ARG A 48 12.28 3.63 13.92
CA ARG A 48 12.32 4.94 13.25
C ARG A 48 11.37 5.99 13.84
N ALA A 49 10.20 5.57 14.33
CA ALA A 49 9.17 6.48 14.80
C ALA A 49 9.06 6.57 16.33
N GLU A 50 9.40 5.51 17.07
CA GLU A 50 9.28 5.51 18.54
C GLU A 50 10.63 5.65 19.24
N SER A 51 11.69 5.03 18.72
CA SER A 51 13.00 4.99 19.39
C SER A 51 13.96 6.10 18.97
N CYS A 52 13.67 6.84 17.90
CA CYS A 52 14.52 7.92 17.41
C CYS A 52 14.08 9.27 18.01
N GLY A 53 14.99 10.05 18.59
CA GLY A 53 14.71 11.39 19.13
C GLY A 53 14.17 11.43 20.56
N LYS A 54 13.65 12.59 20.98
CA LYS A 54 13.21 12.83 22.37
C LYS A 54 11.79 12.32 22.66
N THR A 55 10.92 12.28 21.65
CA THR A 55 9.49 12.01 21.83
C THR A 55 8.98 11.09 20.72
N GLY A 56 8.32 9.99 21.06
CA GLY A 56 7.78 9.05 20.07
C GLY A 56 6.69 9.66 19.18
N LEU A 57 6.50 9.11 17.98
CA LEU A 57 5.53 9.62 17.01
C LEU A 57 4.09 9.63 17.52
N LEU A 58 3.69 8.64 18.34
CA LEU A 58 2.37 8.63 18.98
C LEU A 58 2.21 9.74 20.02
N ALA A 59 3.27 10.08 20.75
CA ALA A 59 3.26 11.17 21.72
C ALA A 59 3.22 12.54 21.02
N LEU A 60 3.99 12.71 19.94
CA LEU A 60 3.92 13.90 19.07
C LEU A 60 2.53 14.07 18.44
N ALA A 61 1.87 12.98 18.04
CA ALA A 61 0.48 13.03 17.57
C ALA A 61 -0.48 13.53 18.65
N ALA A 62 -0.32 13.10 19.89
CA ALA A 62 -1.22 13.47 20.99
C ALA A 62 -1.15 14.97 21.33
N SER A 63 0.00 15.61 21.17
CA SER A 63 0.20 17.05 21.45
C SER A 63 0.16 17.95 20.20
N ILE A 64 -0.12 17.40 19.01
CA ILE A 64 0.07 18.11 17.72
C ILE A 64 -0.69 19.44 17.61
N ALA A 65 -1.84 19.56 18.29
CA ALA A 65 -2.66 20.77 18.29
C ALA A 65 -1.95 21.96 18.95
N SER A 66 -1.21 21.71 20.04
CA SER A 66 -0.43 22.71 20.78
C SER A 66 1.08 22.66 20.49
N ALA A 67 1.50 21.77 19.59
CA ALA A 67 2.90 21.53 19.29
C ALA A 67 3.58 22.74 18.63
N SER A 68 4.85 22.94 18.95
CA SER A 68 5.69 23.96 18.31
C SER A 68 5.94 23.64 16.82
N SER A 69 6.47 24.59 16.05
CA SER A 69 6.86 24.31 14.65
C SER A 69 7.89 23.19 14.55
N GLU A 70 8.85 23.14 15.48
CA GLU A 70 9.88 22.09 15.53
C GLU A 70 9.29 20.71 15.80
N GLU A 71 8.34 20.61 16.75
CA GLU A 71 7.66 19.34 17.07
C GLU A 71 6.78 18.84 15.91
N ARG A 72 6.16 19.78 15.17
CA ARG A 72 5.41 19.45 13.96
C ARG A 72 6.31 18.95 12.83
N ASP A 73 7.48 19.56 12.66
CA ASP A 73 8.46 19.12 11.67
C ASP A 73 9.04 17.75 12.05
N GLU A 74 9.33 17.52 13.34
CA GLU A 74 9.75 16.22 13.85
C GLU A 74 8.68 15.14 13.62
N PHE A 75 7.40 15.47 13.84
CA PHE A 75 6.27 14.59 13.55
C PHE A 75 6.24 14.22 12.06
N VAL A 76 6.35 15.19 11.14
CA VAL A 76 6.33 14.95 9.69
C VAL A 76 7.50 14.07 9.26
N HIS A 77 8.70 14.33 9.77
CA HIS A 77 9.90 13.56 9.46
C HIS A 77 9.76 12.10 9.92
N LYS A 78 9.35 11.88 11.17
CA LYS A 78 9.14 10.53 11.73
C LYS A 78 8.02 9.78 11.01
N PHE A 79 6.93 10.48 10.67
CA PHE A 79 5.86 9.90 9.89
C PHE A 79 6.33 9.46 8.50
N SER A 80 7.13 10.29 7.81
CA SER A 80 7.72 9.92 6.51
C SER A 80 8.64 8.71 6.64
N ALA A 81 9.52 8.70 7.64
CA ALA A 81 10.46 7.61 7.85
C ALA A 81 9.76 6.27 8.17
N ALA A 82 8.70 6.30 8.99
CA ALA A 82 7.86 5.12 9.25
C ALA A 82 7.13 4.63 8.00
N ARG A 83 6.63 5.57 7.18
CA ARG A 83 5.96 5.25 5.92
C ARG A 83 6.92 4.62 4.92
N GLU A 84 8.10 5.21 4.71
CA GLU A 84 9.17 4.67 3.85
C GLU A 84 9.59 3.27 4.29
N SER A 85 9.64 3.01 5.59
CA SER A 85 9.89 1.68 6.13
C SER A 85 8.79 0.68 5.81
N LEU A 86 7.52 1.09 5.90
CA LEU A 86 6.39 0.25 5.51
C LEU A 86 6.46 -0.11 4.01
N PHE A 87 6.85 0.86 3.18
CA PHE A 87 7.08 0.63 1.75
C PHE A 87 8.25 -0.31 1.48
N GLY A 88 9.38 -0.09 2.15
CA GLY A 88 10.54 -0.98 2.05
C GLY A 88 10.17 -2.40 2.44
N ALA A 89 9.34 -2.57 3.47
CA ALA A 89 8.83 -3.86 3.89
C ALA A 89 7.94 -4.51 2.82
N GLY A 90 7.02 -3.75 2.22
CA GLY A 90 6.16 -4.24 1.14
C GLY A 90 6.93 -4.62 -0.14
N LEU A 91 7.95 -3.84 -0.52
CA LEU A 91 8.82 -4.18 -1.65
C LEU A 91 9.65 -5.43 -1.38
N PHE A 92 10.22 -5.54 -0.17
CA PHE A 92 10.97 -6.72 0.24
C PHE A 92 10.09 -7.97 0.23
N PHE A 93 8.82 -7.88 0.65
CA PHE A 93 7.85 -8.96 0.47
C PHE A 93 7.78 -9.35 -1.01
N CYS A 94 7.53 -8.40 -1.91
CA CYS A 94 7.38 -8.71 -3.33
C CYS A 94 8.62 -9.44 -3.87
N PHE A 95 9.82 -8.98 -3.48
CA PHE A 95 11.07 -9.65 -3.83
C PHE A 95 11.18 -11.06 -3.25
N MET A 96 10.83 -11.27 -1.98
CA MET A 96 10.84 -12.59 -1.35
C MET A 96 9.84 -13.54 -2.01
N LEU A 97 8.64 -13.07 -2.33
CA LEU A 97 7.64 -13.88 -3.05
C LEU A 97 8.18 -14.30 -4.43
N ILE A 98 8.74 -13.36 -5.20
CA ILE A 98 9.37 -13.67 -6.50
C ILE A 98 10.52 -14.67 -6.34
N LEU A 99 11.37 -14.49 -5.31
CA LEU A 99 12.55 -15.32 -5.08
C LEU A 99 12.17 -16.75 -4.67
N THR A 100 11.28 -16.90 -3.68
CA THR A 100 10.78 -18.20 -3.23
C THR A 100 10.15 -18.97 -4.38
N LEU A 101 9.43 -18.27 -5.27
CA LEU A 101 8.79 -18.88 -6.43
C LEU A 101 9.79 -19.23 -7.53
N SER A 102 10.79 -18.37 -7.77
CA SER A 102 11.89 -18.67 -8.71
C SER A 102 12.71 -19.89 -8.28
N LEU A 103 12.87 -20.10 -6.98
CA LEU A 103 13.57 -21.25 -6.41
C LEU A 103 12.74 -22.55 -6.44
N ALA A 104 11.40 -22.45 -6.48
CA ALA A 104 10.51 -23.62 -6.47
C ALA A 104 10.59 -24.47 -7.74
N GLY A 105 11.08 -23.93 -8.87
CA GLY A 105 11.38 -24.67 -10.10
C GLY A 105 10.15 -25.25 -10.83
N ASN A 106 9.99 -24.90 -12.12
CA ASN A 106 8.92 -25.40 -12.98
C ASN A 106 7.49 -25.07 -12.48
N ILE A 107 7.22 -23.77 -12.34
CA ILE A 107 5.87 -23.28 -12.03
C ILE A 107 4.97 -23.60 -13.23
N SER A 108 3.89 -24.33 -12.98
CA SER A 108 2.89 -24.59 -14.01
C SER A 108 2.30 -23.27 -14.52
N LYS A 109 1.69 -23.32 -15.70
CA LYS A 109 0.85 -22.24 -16.23
C LYS A 109 -0.12 -21.68 -15.14
N LEU A 110 -0.74 -22.58 -14.37
CA LEU A 110 -1.60 -22.23 -13.23
C LEU A 110 -0.84 -21.52 -12.09
N GLY A 111 0.36 -21.98 -11.75
CA GLY A 111 1.18 -21.33 -10.72
C GLY A 111 1.64 -19.93 -11.12
N HIS A 112 1.90 -19.67 -12.41
CA HIS A 112 2.17 -18.30 -12.90
C HIS A 112 0.97 -17.39 -12.71
N TYR A 113 -0.24 -17.89 -12.98
CA TYR A 113 -1.47 -17.17 -12.76
C TYR A 113 -1.72 -16.85 -11.28
N GLN A 114 -1.54 -17.84 -10.41
CA GLN A 114 -1.63 -17.66 -8.97
C GLN A 114 -0.62 -16.60 -8.47
N LEU A 115 0.62 -16.65 -8.96
CA LEU A 115 1.65 -15.65 -8.66
C LEU A 115 1.23 -14.24 -9.07
N THR A 116 0.68 -14.09 -10.28
CA THR A 116 0.12 -12.82 -10.77
C THR A 116 -0.93 -12.27 -9.81
N VAL A 117 -1.82 -13.10 -9.27
CA VAL A 117 -2.85 -12.66 -8.31
C VAL A 117 -2.30 -12.43 -6.89
N LEU A 118 -1.25 -13.14 -6.47
CA LEU A 118 -0.63 -12.97 -5.15
C LEU A 118 0.25 -11.72 -5.05
N MET A 119 0.88 -11.30 -6.16
CA MET A 119 1.75 -10.12 -6.23
C MET A 119 1.12 -8.79 -5.78
N PRO A 120 -0.19 -8.55 -5.97
CA PRO A 120 -0.91 -7.41 -5.38
C PRO A 120 -1.06 -7.40 -3.86
N ILE A 121 -1.03 -8.55 -3.18
CA ILE A 121 -1.26 -8.67 -1.72
C ILE A 121 -0.37 -7.73 -0.89
N PRO A 122 0.95 -7.60 -1.14
CA PRO A 122 1.84 -6.79 -0.32
C PRO A 122 1.56 -5.30 -0.47
N ILE A 123 1.11 -4.90 -1.66
CA ILE A 123 0.71 -3.53 -1.95
C ILE A 123 -0.60 -3.24 -1.21
N ILE A 124 -1.59 -4.13 -1.28
CA ILE A 124 -2.84 -4.01 -0.52
C ILE A 124 -2.55 -3.94 0.99
N ALA A 125 -1.68 -4.82 1.50
CA ALA A 125 -1.30 -4.86 2.89
C ALA A 125 -0.60 -3.58 3.35
N THR A 126 0.37 -3.08 2.58
CA THR A 126 1.04 -1.79 2.80
C THR A 126 0.01 -0.65 2.86
N LEU A 127 -0.91 -0.60 1.90
CA LEU A 127 -1.97 0.41 1.82
C LEU A 127 -2.96 0.35 3.01
N LEU A 128 -3.27 -0.85 3.50
CA LEU A 128 -4.14 -1.06 4.65
C LEU A 128 -3.42 -0.71 5.95
N LEU A 129 -2.17 -1.14 6.13
CA LEU A 129 -1.35 -0.82 7.29
C LEU A 129 -1.13 0.69 7.41
N GLU A 130 -0.87 1.40 6.31
CA GLU A 130 -0.78 2.86 6.34
C GLU A 130 -2.11 3.51 6.73
N ALA A 131 -3.24 2.99 6.25
CA ALA A 131 -4.56 3.50 6.61
C ALA A 131 -4.87 3.29 8.10
N ILE A 132 -4.57 2.10 8.63
CA ILE A 132 -4.68 1.77 10.05
C ILE A 132 -3.77 2.69 10.88
N PHE A 133 -2.53 2.87 10.43
CA PHE A 133 -1.56 3.71 11.12
C PHE A 133 -2.00 5.17 11.18
N LYS A 134 -2.48 5.75 10.06
CA LYS A 134 -3.07 7.09 10.04
C LYS A 134 -4.28 7.22 10.95
N LEU A 135 -5.14 6.18 10.99
CA LEU A 135 -6.28 6.15 11.87
C LEU A 135 -5.85 6.16 13.35
N ALA A 136 -4.85 5.36 13.72
CA ALA A 136 -4.30 5.33 15.08
C ALA A 136 -3.73 6.69 15.50
N LEU A 137 -2.97 7.36 14.64
CA LEU A 137 -2.46 8.72 14.91
C LEU A 137 -3.60 9.74 15.06
N ARG A 138 -4.64 9.66 14.23
CA ARG A 138 -5.83 10.53 14.36
C ARG A 138 -6.61 10.26 15.64
N LEU A 139 -6.75 9.01 16.04
CA LEU A 139 -7.39 8.67 17.32
C LEU A 139 -6.61 9.27 18.50
N LYS A 140 -5.28 9.29 18.41
CA LYS A 140 -4.42 9.92 19.44
C LYS A 140 -4.46 11.44 19.44
N ALA A 141 -4.45 12.07 18.26
CA ALA A 141 -4.57 13.53 18.12
C ALA A 141 -5.99 14.07 18.38
N GLY A 142 -7.00 13.17 18.34
CA GLY A 142 -8.42 13.51 18.27
C GLY A 142 -8.92 13.46 16.81
N ILE A 143 -10.06 12.81 16.58
CA ILE A 143 -10.59 12.48 15.22
C ILE A 143 -10.73 13.72 14.31
N ARG A 144 -10.92 14.91 14.90
CA ARG A 144 -11.08 16.19 14.19
C ARG A 144 -9.76 16.96 14.01
N ALA A 145 -8.66 16.50 14.60
CA ALA A 145 -7.38 17.15 14.47
C ALA A 145 -6.79 16.91 13.07
N ASP A 146 -6.43 17.99 12.39
CA ASP A 146 -5.71 17.90 11.12
C ASP A 146 -4.25 17.55 11.39
N LEU A 147 -3.88 16.32 11.03
CA LEU A 147 -2.49 15.92 11.00
C LEU A 147 -1.82 16.52 9.76
N PRO A 148 -0.58 17.05 9.87
CA PRO A 148 0.18 17.61 8.75
C PRO A 148 0.74 16.50 7.83
N VAL A 149 -0.10 15.52 7.48
CA VAL A 149 0.26 14.36 6.68
C VAL A 149 -0.33 14.52 5.30
N GLU A 150 0.53 14.79 4.33
CA GLU A 150 0.11 14.81 2.93
C GLU A 150 -0.11 13.40 2.39
N ARG A 151 -1.02 13.32 1.41
CA ARG A 151 -1.33 12.07 0.73
C ARG A 151 -0.25 11.85 -0.32
N ASP A 152 0.47 10.74 -0.22
CA ASP A 152 1.56 10.42 -1.13
C ASP A 152 1.01 10.13 -2.54
N PHE A 153 1.63 10.80 -3.52
CA PHE A 153 1.36 10.62 -4.93
C PHE A 153 1.71 9.20 -5.37
N TRP A 154 2.86 8.69 -4.95
CA TRP A 154 3.40 7.39 -5.36
C TRP A 154 2.51 6.24 -4.89
N LEU A 155 2.04 6.32 -3.65
CA LEU A 155 1.12 5.34 -3.07
C LEU A 155 -0.23 5.32 -3.80
N SER A 156 -0.72 6.51 -4.14
CA SER A 156 -1.99 6.66 -4.86
C SER A 156 -1.88 6.15 -6.30
N TRP A 157 -0.74 6.40 -6.95
CA TRP A 157 -0.39 5.85 -8.26
C TRP A 157 -0.32 4.32 -8.23
N LEU A 158 0.44 3.76 -7.29
CA LEU A 158 0.61 2.32 -7.14
C LEU A 158 -0.73 1.62 -6.90
N GLY A 159 -1.57 2.18 -6.04
CA GLY A 159 -2.91 1.65 -5.82
C GLY A 159 -3.83 1.74 -7.04
N LEU A 160 -3.69 2.76 -7.89
CA LEU A 160 -4.43 2.84 -9.16
C LEU A 160 -3.94 1.83 -10.19
N ALA A 161 -2.62 1.58 -10.24
CA ALA A 161 -2.04 0.56 -11.12
C ALA A 161 -2.58 -0.83 -10.76
N ILE A 162 -2.65 -1.16 -9.46
CA ILE A 162 -3.20 -2.44 -9.01
C ILE A 162 -4.71 -2.55 -9.25
N LEU A 163 -5.47 -1.45 -9.17
CA LEU A 163 -6.88 -1.46 -9.58
C LEU A 163 -7.03 -1.76 -11.07
N GLY A 164 -6.23 -1.12 -11.92
CA GLY A 164 -6.22 -1.40 -13.36
C GLY A 164 -5.86 -2.86 -13.64
N PHE A 165 -4.85 -3.37 -12.95
CA PHE A 165 -4.46 -4.78 -13.01
C PHE A 165 -5.62 -5.73 -12.69
N PHE A 166 -6.34 -5.50 -11.60
CA PHE A 166 -7.51 -6.31 -11.27
C PHE A 166 -8.63 -6.19 -12.30
N ALA A 167 -8.85 -5.00 -12.87
CA ALA A 167 -9.85 -4.82 -13.91
C ALA A 167 -9.51 -5.62 -15.18
N VAL A 168 -8.22 -5.72 -15.54
CA VAL A 168 -7.77 -6.54 -16.67
C VAL A 168 -7.95 -8.02 -16.39
N ILE A 169 -7.56 -8.52 -15.20
CA ILE A 169 -7.76 -9.93 -14.83
C ILE A 169 -9.25 -10.28 -14.78
N TRP A 170 -10.07 -9.35 -14.30
CA TRP A 170 -11.52 -9.53 -14.26
C TRP A 170 -12.14 -9.62 -15.68
N ALA A 171 -11.65 -8.81 -16.62
CA ALA A 171 -12.18 -8.72 -17.98
C ALA A 171 -11.65 -9.79 -18.95
N CYS A 172 -10.40 -10.22 -18.78
CA CYS A 172 -9.72 -11.17 -19.66
C CYS A 172 -9.39 -12.45 -18.87
N PRO A 173 -10.10 -13.56 -19.09
CA PRO A 173 -9.77 -14.85 -18.50
C PRO A 173 -8.38 -15.31 -18.93
N TYR A 174 -7.76 -16.11 -18.06
CA TYR A 174 -6.36 -16.59 -18.08
C TYR A 174 -5.79 -17.15 -19.42
N ASP A 175 -6.63 -17.55 -20.36
CA ASP A 175 -6.19 -18.17 -21.63
C ASP A 175 -5.92 -17.17 -22.77
N GLU A 176 -6.15 -15.86 -22.59
CA GLU A 176 -5.90 -14.86 -23.63
C GLU A 176 -4.43 -14.38 -23.66
N SER A 177 -3.78 -14.48 -24.83
CA SER A 177 -2.39 -14.09 -25.05
C SER A 177 -2.10 -12.61 -24.76
N ASP A 178 -3.12 -11.77 -24.79
CA ASP A 178 -2.99 -10.32 -24.78
C ASP A 178 -3.14 -9.71 -23.37
N ALA A 179 -3.53 -10.51 -22.37
CA ALA A 179 -3.74 -10.07 -21.00
C ALA A 179 -2.47 -9.45 -20.38
N GLY A 180 -1.28 -9.96 -20.72
CA GLY A 180 -0.01 -9.41 -20.25
C GLY A 180 0.28 -8.00 -20.79
N PHE A 181 -0.05 -7.74 -22.06
CA PHE A 181 0.07 -6.42 -22.66
C PHE A 181 -0.92 -5.42 -22.05
N LEU A 182 -2.16 -5.87 -21.83
CA LEU A 182 -3.19 -5.06 -21.17
C LEU A 182 -2.81 -4.72 -19.72
N ILE A 183 -2.26 -5.68 -18.98
CA ILE A 183 -1.69 -5.43 -17.64
C ILE A 183 -0.60 -4.37 -17.71
N PHE A 184 0.32 -4.45 -18.67
CA PHE A 184 1.39 -3.46 -18.80
C PHE A 184 0.84 -2.05 -19.09
N LEU A 185 -0.24 -1.93 -19.86
CA LEU A 185 -0.92 -0.65 -20.15
C LEU A 185 -1.56 -0.01 -18.91
N THR A 186 -1.84 -0.77 -17.84
CA THR A 186 -2.42 -0.21 -16.60
C THR A 186 -1.46 0.75 -15.88
N LEU A 187 -0.15 0.53 -15.98
CA LEU A 187 0.90 1.34 -15.36
C LEU A 187 0.90 2.81 -15.86
N PRO A 188 0.99 3.09 -17.17
CA PRO A 188 0.94 4.46 -17.68
C PRO A 188 -0.44 5.10 -17.47
N VAL A 189 -1.54 4.35 -17.61
CA VAL A 189 -2.90 4.86 -17.35
C VAL A 189 -3.05 5.30 -15.90
N ALA A 190 -2.58 4.50 -14.94
CA ALA A 190 -2.55 4.86 -13.54
C ALA A 190 -1.72 6.12 -13.29
N GLY A 191 -0.59 6.28 -14.01
CA GLY A 191 0.27 7.48 -14.00
C GLY A 191 -0.46 8.75 -14.39
N ILE A 192 -1.22 8.67 -15.48
CA ILE A 192 -2.01 9.80 -15.99
C ILE A 192 -3.12 10.14 -14.98
N VAL A 193 -3.86 9.14 -14.50
CA VAL A 193 -4.97 9.35 -13.55
C VAL A 193 -4.48 9.94 -12.23
N SER A 194 -3.38 9.41 -11.66
CA SER A 194 -2.82 9.96 -10.43
C SER A 194 -2.32 11.39 -10.63
N GLY A 195 -1.67 11.68 -11.77
CA GLY A 195 -1.21 13.01 -12.17
C GLY A 195 -2.34 14.03 -12.24
N VAL A 196 -3.42 13.69 -12.95
CA VAL A 196 -4.62 14.53 -13.07
C VAL A 196 -5.28 14.76 -11.71
N LEU A 197 -5.45 13.71 -10.90
CA LEU A 197 -6.02 13.83 -9.55
C LEU A 197 -5.18 14.73 -8.64
N TRP A 198 -3.86 14.70 -8.78
CA TRP A 198 -2.95 15.57 -8.02
C TRP A 198 -3.08 17.03 -8.47
N LEU A 199 -3.08 17.28 -9.78
CA LEU A 199 -3.22 18.62 -10.35
C LEU A 199 -4.54 19.29 -9.98
N ILE A 200 -5.66 18.54 -9.98
CA ILE A 200 -6.98 19.06 -9.60
C ILE A 200 -7.05 19.40 -8.10
N ARG A 201 -6.37 18.63 -7.24
CA ARG A 201 -6.41 18.82 -5.78
C ARG A 201 -5.52 19.96 -5.28
N ARG A 202 -4.43 20.26 -5.99
CA ARG A 202 -3.46 21.31 -5.61
C ARG A 202 -4.10 22.70 -5.45
N PRO A 203 -4.87 23.25 -6.42
CA PRO A 203 -5.47 24.58 -6.29
C PRO A 203 -6.57 24.64 -5.23
N ARG A 204 -7.30 23.54 -5.00
CA ARG A 204 -8.37 23.47 -3.99
C ARG A 204 -7.83 23.64 -2.56
N LYS A 205 -6.69 23.01 -2.26
CA LYS A 205 -6.02 23.15 -0.96
C LYS A 205 -5.38 24.53 -0.74
N SER A 206 -4.84 25.15 -1.79
CA SER A 206 -4.32 26.53 -1.70
C SER A 206 -5.43 27.55 -1.44
N ALA A 207 -6.62 27.34 -2.00
CA ALA A 207 -7.78 28.20 -1.74
C ALA A 207 -8.36 28.04 -0.32
N GLU A 208 -8.24 26.86 0.29
CA GLU A 208 -8.65 26.60 1.67
C GLU A 208 -7.66 27.19 2.69
N ARG A 209 -6.35 27.15 2.43
CA ARG A 209 -5.32 27.77 3.29
C ARG A 209 -5.28 29.30 3.23
N GLY A 210 -5.81 29.92 2.16
CA GLY A 210 -5.89 31.38 2.04
C GLY A 210 -7.11 32.02 2.69
N ARG A 211 -7.97 31.22 3.34
CA ARG A 211 -9.22 31.68 3.98
C ARG A 211 -9.25 31.46 5.51
N SER A 212 -8.17 30.93 6.10
CA SER A 212 -7.95 30.85 7.55
C SER A 212 -7.02 31.95 8.02
#